data_AF-A0ABD0QZ77-F1
#
_entry.id   AF-A0ABD0QZ77-F1
#
_cell.length_a   1.000
_cell.length_b   1.000
_cell.length_c   1.000
_cell.angle_alpha   90.00
_cell.angle_beta   90.00
_cell.angle_gamma   90.00
#
_symmetry.space_group_name_H-M   'P 1'
#
loop_
_entity.id
_entity.type
_entity.pdbx_description
1 polymer ?
#
loop_
_entity_poly.entity_id
_entity_poly.type
_entity_poly.pdbx_seq_one_letter_code
_entity_poly.pdbx_strand_id
1 'polypeptide(L)' 'GQLRAQGKLLQQDTFTFVENENSILSRPKERRVFLFEQLVILSEPTDRKKGFSLPGYIYKNSIK' A
#
# COMPACT_ATOMS: atom_id res chain seq x y z
N GLY A 1 -3.35 -8.93 -11.38
CA GLY A 1 -2.06 -9.62 -11.57
C GLY A 1 -1.87 -10.66 -10.48
N GLN A 2 -1.09 -11.71 -10.72
CA GLN A 2 -0.87 -12.78 -9.74
C GLN A 2 0.26 -12.37 -8.78
N LEU A 3 -0.04 -12.18 -7.49
CA LEU A 3 0.94 -11.78 -6.46
C LEU A 3 2.09 -12.79 -6.33
N ARG A 4 1.82 -14.08 -6.56
CA ARG A 4 2.83 -15.15 -6.52
C ARG A 4 3.95 -14.97 -7.55
N ALA A 5 3.71 -14.22 -8.62
CA ALA A 5 4.73 -13.95 -9.64
C ALA A 5 5.78 -12.92 -9.18
N GLN A 6 5.57 -12.21 -8.05
CA GLN A 6 6.45 -11.14 -7.57
C GLN A 6 7.52 -11.63 -6.59
N GLY A 7 7.62 -12.94 -6.40
CA GLY A 7 8.49 -13.55 -5.40
C GLY A 7 7.90 -13.52 -3.99
N LYS A 8 8.75 -13.77 -3.00
CA LYS A 8 8.39 -13.81 -1.58
C LYS A 8 8.09 -12.41 -1.05
N LEU A 9 7.09 -12.29 -0.18
CA LEU A 9 6.88 -11.09 0.63
C LEU A 9 7.99 -11.03 1.69
N LEU A 10 8.81 -10.00 1.63
CA LEU A 10 9.94 -9.77 2.53
C LEU A 10 9.51 -8.94 3.74
N GLN A 11 8.71 -7.89 3.52
CA GLN A 11 8.28 -6.98 4.58
C GLN A 11 6.90 -6.38 4.31
N GLN A 12 6.17 -6.08 5.38
CA GLN A 12 4.90 -5.36 5.31
C GLN A 12 4.79 -4.39 6.49
N ASP A 13 4.60 -3.10 6.19
CA ASP A 13 4.49 -2.06 7.23
C ASP A 13 3.62 -0.88 6.78
N THR A 14 3.23 -0.02 7.70
CA THR A 14 2.46 1.20 7.44
C THR A 14 3.37 2.42 7.57
N PHE A 15 3.38 3.28 6.55
CA PHE A 15 4.13 4.53 6.58
C PHE A 15 3.23 5.70 6.19
N THR A 16 3.62 6.88 6.66
CA THR A 16 3.01 8.14 6.25
C THR A 16 3.76 8.70 5.06
N PHE A 17 3.10 8.78 3.90
CA PHE A 17 3.65 9.34 2.68
C PHE A 17 3.18 10.77 2.48
N VAL A 18 4.11 11.66 2.15
CA VAL A 18 3.79 12.99 1.62
C VAL A 18 4.02 12.92 0.12
N GLU A 19 2.94 12.68 -0.62
CA GLU A 19 2.98 12.68 -2.09
C GLU A 19 3.04 14.15 -2.55
N ASN A 20 4.10 14.55 -3.27
CA ASN A 20 4.15 15.81 -4.01
C ASN A 20 3.30 15.68 -5.29
N GLU A 21 2.00 15.49 -5.09
CA GLU A 21 1.04 15.73 -6.15
C GLU A 21 1.07 17.23 -6.44
N ASN A 22 1.04 17.63 -7.72
CA ASN A 22 1.02 19.03 -8.19
C ASN A 22 -0.15 19.89 -7.64
N SER A 23 -0.92 19.37 -6.68
CA SER A 23 -1.90 20.09 -5.88
C SER A 23 -1.22 20.85 -4.74
N ILE A 24 -1.65 22.10 -4.54
CA ILE A 24 -1.13 23.12 -3.61
C ILE A 24 -1.08 22.68 -2.11
N LEU A 25 -1.54 21.49 -1.75
CA LEU A 25 -1.52 20.94 -0.39
C LEU A 25 -1.12 19.46 -0.40
N SER A 26 0.17 19.16 -0.18
CA SER A 26 0.63 17.79 0.05
C SER A 26 0.15 17.32 1.43
N ARG A 27 -0.98 16.60 1.46
CA ARG A 27 -1.49 16.03 2.71
C ARG A 27 -0.76 14.72 3.00
N PRO A 28 -0.30 14.50 4.25
CA PRO A 28 0.22 13.20 4.64
C PRO A 28 -0.89 12.15 4.50
N LYS A 29 -0.57 11.03 3.86
CA LYS A 29 -1.48 9.90 3.65
C LYS A 29 -0.84 8.64 4.22
N GLU A 30 -1.60 7.86 4.97
CA GLU A 30 -1.15 6.54 5.37
C GLU A 30 -1.17 5.58 4.18
N ARG A 31 -0.09 4.84 4.01
CA ARG A 31 0.02 3.76 3.04
C ARG A 31 0.52 2.50 3.71
N ARG A 32 -0.14 1.39 3.44
CA ARG A 32 0.40 0.06 3.72
C ARG A 32 1.30 -0.35 2.57
N VAL A 33 2.56 -0.64 2.88
CA VAL A 33 3.59 -1.06 1.94
C VAL A 33 3.78 -2.56 2.05
N PHE A 34 3.88 -3.23 0.91
CA PHE A 34 4.24 -4.64 0.79
C PHE A 34 5.50 -4.75 -0.08
N LEU A 35 6.61 -5.13 0.53
CA LEU A 35 7.89 -5.35 -0.15
C LEU A 35 8.00 -6.82 -0.55
N PHE A 36 7.96 -7.06 -1.86
CA PHE A 36 8.27 -8.36 -2.46
C PHE A 36 9.68 -8.34 -3.03
N GLU A 37 10.21 -9.53 -3.37
CA GLU A 37 11.53 -9.64 -4.02
C GLU A 37 11.63 -8.87 -5.34
N GLN A 38 10.53 -8.79 -6.11
CA GLN A 38 10.54 -8.18 -7.44
C GLN A 38 9.83 -6.83 -7.53
N LEU A 39 9.09 -6.40 -6.50
CA LEU A 39 8.43 -5.10 -6.49
C LEU A 39 7.98 -4.66 -5.10
N VAL A 40 7.66 -3.38 -4.99
CA VAL A 40 7.01 -2.76 -3.83
C VAL A 40 5.58 -2.40 -4.21
N ILE A 41 4.60 -2.77 -3.39
CA ILE A 41 3.20 -2.33 -3.54
C ILE A 41 2.88 -1.29 -2.47
N LEU A 42 2.38 -0.14 -2.91
CA LEU A 42 1.78 0.91 -2.09
C LEU A 42 0.26 0.75 -2.12
N SER A 43 -0.36 0.74 -0.94
CA SER A 43 -1.81 0.61 -0.82
C SER A 43 -2.37 1.52 0.26
N GLU A 44 -3.63 1.89 0.14
CA GLU A 44 -4.36 2.66 1.13
C GLU A 44 -5.16 1.71 2.03
N PRO A 45 -5.00 1.78 3.37
CA PRO A 45 -5.84 1.01 4.27
C PRO A 45 -7.30 1.48 4.16
N THR A 46 -8.23 0.55 4.23
CA THR A 46 -9.67 0.82 4.22
C THR A 46 -10.28 0.47 5.56
N ASP A 47 -11.27 1.27 5.96
CA ASP A 47 -12.02 1.02 7.17
C ASP A 47 -12.72 -0.33 7.13
N ARG A 48 -12.74 -0.97 8.30
CA ARG A 48 -13.35 -2.28 8.53
C ARG A 48 -14.83 -2.22 8.13
N LYS A 49 -15.19 -2.84 7.00
CA LYS A 49 -16.60 -3.17 6.74
C LYS A 49 -17.04 -4.18 7.81
N LYS A 50 -18.18 -3.91 8.46
CA LYS A 50 -18.76 -4.74 9.52
C LYS A 50 -18.73 -6.23 9.09
N GLY A 51 -17.89 -7.04 9.74
CA GLY A 51 -17.79 -8.48 9.49
C GLY A 51 -16.39 -9.01 9.15
N PHE A 52 -15.43 -8.17 8.76
CA PHE A 52 -14.05 -8.59 8.49
C PHE A 52 -13.12 -8.20 9.64
N SER A 53 -12.39 -9.19 10.18
CA SER A 53 -11.43 -9.01 11.29
C SER A 53 -10.15 -8.28 10.87
N LEU A 54 -9.86 -8.20 9.57
CA LEU A 54 -8.65 -7.60 9.02
C LEU A 54 -8.96 -6.32 8.23
N PRO A 55 -8.12 -5.28 8.31
CA PRO A 55 -8.23 -4.10 7.46
C PRO A 55 -8.04 -4.49 5.99
N GLY A 56 -8.91 -4.01 5.11
CA GLY A 56 -8.75 -4.16 3.67
C GLY A 56 -7.70 -3.18 3.13
N TYR A 57 -7.07 -3.49 2.01
CA TYR A 57 -6.08 -2.62 1.37
C TYR A 57 -6.46 -2.36 -0.09
N ILE A 58 -6.51 -1.09 -0.50
CA ILE A 58 -6.73 -0.69 -1.90
C ILE A 58 -5.40 -0.38 -2.54
N TYR A 59 -5.08 -1.05 -3.64
CA TYR A 59 -3.89 -0.77 -4.44
C TYR A 59 -3.85 0.71 -4.87
N LYS A 60 -2.70 1.36 -4.68
CA LYS A 60 -2.43 2.72 -5.17
C LYS A 60 -1.38 2.74 -6.26
N ASN A 61 -0.22 2.16 -5.97
CA ASN A 61 0.91 2.19 -6.89
C ASN A 61 1.82 0.99 -6.65
N SER A 62 2.71 0.72 -7.60
CA SER A 62 3.81 -0.22 -7.43
C SER A 62 5.10 0.34 -8.01
N ILE A 63 6.21 0.01 -7.36
CA ILE A 63 7.57 0.34 -7.81
C ILE A 63 8.24 -0.99 -8.17
N LYS A 64 8.78 -1.08 -9.39
CA LYS A 64 9.48 -2.26 -9.89
C LYS A 64 10.97 -1.95 -10.03
#